data_AF-H2ZET7-F1
#
_entry.id   AF-H2ZET7-F1
#
_cell.length_a   1.000
_cell.length_b   1.000
_cell.length_c   1.000
_cell.angle_alpha   90.00
_cell.angle_beta   90.00
_cell.angle_gamma   90.00
#
_symmetry.space_group_name_H-M   'P 1'
#
loop_
_entity.id
_entity.type
_entity.pdbx_description
1 polymer ?
#
loop_
_entity_poly.entity_id
_entity_poly.type
_entity_poly.pdbx_seq_one_letter_code
_entity_poly.pdbx_strand_id
1 'polypeptide(L)'
;MVCGSSEDLWICLVCGNVGCGRYTSEHAQQHYLETHHNYAMALSDNRVWDYAGDYFVHRLFQNKEDGKLIEKGGSDENEAKIEGIQLECMHLLTSQLESQRKYWEEMVDQAQAQGAKKYEDVCSELEQAMSQLQVTNKKVEELGSERQSLSHRNLQLSNKFTQTLRDLSNERELNKSLIKNQEMWRKKVVDVEEVASKQQVEITELKEQLRDVMFYIEASQAIKKEDGQVQDDIRDGTVVVGPSTSSDSNRRRKKQR
;
A
#
# COMPACT_ATOMS: atom_id res chain seq x y z
N MET A 1 45.53 -49.85 59.15
CA MET A 1 46.97 -49.75 59.47
C MET A 1 47.75 -49.44 58.19
N VAL A 2 47.79 -48.17 57.77
CA VAL A 2 48.32 -47.80 56.43
C VAL A 2 49.68 -47.07 56.49
N CYS A 3 50.02 -46.32 57.55
CA CYS A 3 51.38 -45.74 57.74
C CYS A 3 52.24 -46.36 58.85
N GLY A 4 51.67 -47.09 59.81
CA GLY A 4 52.44 -47.63 60.95
C GLY A 4 52.98 -46.59 61.95
N SER A 5 52.57 -45.33 61.89
CA SER A 5 52.97 -44.29 62.84
C SER A 5 52.36 -44.53 64.23
N SER A 6 53.15 -44.40 65.29
CA SER A 6 52.71 -44.52 66.70
C SER A 6 52.46 -43.17 67.39
N GLU A 7 52.64 -42.06 66.68
CA GLU A 7 52.54 -40.69 67.21
C GLU A 7 51.43 -39.92 66.52
N ASP A 8 50.85 -38.94 67.23
CA ASP A 8 49.73 -38.09 66.78
C ASP A 8 48.54 -38.91 66.22
N LEU A 9 47.97 -39.78 67.06
CA LEU A 9 46.87 -40.66 66.69
C LEU A 9 45.51 -40.06 67.04
N TRP A 10 44.58 -40.17 66.10
CA TRP A 10 43.22 -39.65 66.17
C TRP A 10 42.24 -40.80 65.97
N ILE A 11 41.29 -40.94 66.90
CA ILE A 11 40.22 -41.93 66.82
C ILE A 11 38.93 -41.27 66.33
N CYS A 12 38.33 -41.83 65.29
CA CYS A 12 37.02 -41.43 64.81
C CYS A 12 35.95 -41.79 65.85
N LEU A 13 35.15 -40.81 66.29
CA LEU A 13 34.11 -41.02 67.30
C LEU A 13 32.84 -41.70 66.75
N VAL A 14 32.72 -41.81 65.43
CA VAL A 14 31.56 -42.46 64.79
C VAL A 14 31.78 -43.96 64.62
N CYS A 15 32.96 -44.38 64.16
CA CYS A 15 33.23 -45.78 63.82
C CYS A 15 34.47 -46.39 64.48
N GLY A 16 35.20 -45.62 65.31
CA GLY A 16 36.39 -46.10 66.01
C GLY A 16 37.63 -46.31 65.14
N ASN A 17 37.62 -45.89 63.87
CA ASN A 17 38.81 -45.97 63.02
C ASN A 17 39.92 -45.05 63.57
N VAL A 18 41.16 -45.54 63.61
CA VAL A 18 42.31 -44.77 64.11
C VAL A 18 43.21 -44.39 62.95
N GLY A 19 43.41 -43.08 62.78
CA GLY A 19 44.29 -42.49 61.77
C GLY A 19 45.32 -41.56 62.40
N CYS A 20 46.44 -41.32 61.71
CA CYS A 20 47.39 -40.29 62.11
C CYS A 20 46.88 -38.89 61.78
N GLY A 21 47.33 -37.91 62.55
CA GLY A 21 46.96 -36.52 62.42
C GLY A 21 47.48 -35.83 61.16
N ARG A 22 47.16 -34.53 61.07
CA ARG A 22 47.46 -33.70 59.89
C ARG A 22 48.96 -33.55 59.61
N TYR A 23 49.79 -33.62 60.65
CA TYR A 23 51.23 -33.37 60.52
C TYR A 23 52.06 -34.63 60.20
N THR A 24 51.40 -35.78 60.05
CA THR A 24 52.08 -37.05 59.77
C THR A 24 51.75 -37.54 58.36
N SER A 25 50.61 -38.20 58.18
CA SER A 25 50.17 -38.72 56.88
C SER A 25 48.67 -38.56 56.67
N GLU A 26 48.01 -37.71 57.46
CA GLU A 26 46.62 -37.26 57.25
C GLU A 26 45.55 -38.35 57.17
N HIS A 27 45.81 -39.58 57.63
CA HIS A 27 44.84 -40.67 57.55
C HIS A 27 43.52 -40.40 58.28
N ALA A 28 43.54 -39.61 59.35
CA ALA A 28 42.30 -39.21 60.03
C ALA A 28 41.43 -38.29 59.15
N GLN A 29 42.05 -37.43 58.34
CA GLN A 29 41.36 -36.56 57.39
C GLN A 29 40.92 -37.33 56.14
N GLN A 30 41.76 -38.24 55.63
CA GLN A 30 41.36 -39.12 54.53
C GLN A 30 40.14 -39.97 54.91
N HIS A 31 40.14 -40.53 56.14
CA HIS A 31 39.00 -41.26 56.68
C HIS A 31 37.73 -40.42 56.69
N TYR A 32 37.82 -39.14 57.08
CA TYR A 32 36.70 -38.21 57.00
C TYR A 32 36.21 -38.00 55.56
N LEU A 33 37.12 -37.81 54.59
CA LEU A 33 36.75 -37.61 53.18
C LEU A 33 36.07 -38.85 52.57
N GLU A 34 36.46 -40.05 52.98
CA GLU A 34 35.90 -41.31 52.47
C GLU A 34 34.57 -41.69 53.13
N THR A 35 34.40 -41.41 54.42
CA THR A 35 33.26 -41.92 55.22
C THR A 35 32.28 -40.84 55.67
N HIS A 36 32.64 -39.57 55.56
CA HIS A 36 31.92 -38.44 56.14
C HIS A 36 31.68 -38.57 57.65
N HIS A 37 32.61 -39.21 58.37
CA HIS A 37 32.60 -39.18 59.83
C HIS A 37 33.27 -37.90 60.34
N ASN A 38 32.44 -36.92 60.70
CA ASN A 38 32.86 -35.54 60.97
C ASN A 38 33.74 -35.37 62.22
N TYR A 39 33.67 -36.30 63.18
CA TYR A 39 34.31 -36.12 64.48
C TYR A 39 35.44 -37.12 64.73
N ALA A 40 36.61 -36.59 65.09
CA ALA A 40 37.73 -37.38 65.57
C ALA A 40 38.31 -36.78 66.86
N MET A 41 38.83 -37.62 67.73
CA MET A 41 39.42 -37.24 69.01
C MET A 41 40.90 -37.59 69.04
N ALA A 42 41.73 -36.63 69.43
CA ALA A 42 43.15 -36.84 69.65
C ALA A 42 43.35 -37.74 70.87
N LEU A 43 44.12 -38.83 70.72
CA LEU A 43 44.41 -39.75 71.83
C LEU A 43 45.41 -39.18 72.84
N SER A 44 46.15 -38.11 72.49
CA SER A 44 47.13 -37.47 73.36
C SER A 44 46.48 -36.63 74.47
N ASP A 45 45.42 -35.89 74.15
CA ASP A 45 44.86 -34.86 75.04
C ASP A 45 43.33 -34.76 75.02
N ASN A 46 42.65 -35.75 74.40
CA ASN A 46 41.20 -35.84 74.31
C ASN A 46 40.52 -34.63 73.64
N ARG A 47 41.25 -33.80 72.88
CA ARG A 47 40.63 -32.74 72.06
C ARG A 47 39.84 -33.37 70.92
N VAL A 48 38.65 -32.83 70.65
CA VAL A 48 37.79 -33.29 69.56
C VAL A 48 37.85 -32.27 68.43
N TRP A 49 38.08 -32.76 67.22
CA TRP A 49 38.10 -31.98 66.00
C TRP A 49 36.82 -32.23 65.20
N ASP A 50 36.20 -31.15 64.71
CA ASP A 50 35.13 -31.20 63.72
C ASP A 50 35.72 -30.92 62.33
N TYR A 51 35.72 -31.93 61.47
CA TYR A 51 36.20 -31.80 60.10
C TYR A 51 35.25 -31.01 59.18
N ALA A 52 33.95 -31.01 59.46
CA ALA A 52 32.99 -30.24 58.67
C ALA A 52 33.01 -28.75 59.06
N GLY A 53 33.18 -28.47 60.35
CA GLY A 53 33.30 -27.12 60.89
C GLY A 53 34.69 -26.50 60.79
N ASP A 54 35.74 -27.32 60.68
CA ASP A 54 37.16 -26.93 60.71
C ASP A 54 37.56 -26.17 62.01
N TYR A 55 37.03 -26.62 63.15
CA TYR A 55 37.38 -26.08 64.47
C TYR A 55 37.43 -27.18 65.56
N PHE A 56 38.06 -26.86 66.69
CA PHE A 56 38.02 -27.71 67.88
C PHE A 56 36.67 -27.59 68.59
N VAL A 57 36.02 -28.72 68.86
CA VAL A 57 34.77 -28.75 69.61
C VAL A 57 35.08 -28.48 71.09
N HIS A 58 34.57 -27.35 71.60
CA HIS A 58 34.60 -27.06 73.03
C HIS A 58 33.62 -28.00 73.76
N ARG A 59 34.15 -28.92 74.57
CA ARG A 59 33.32 -29.80 75.39
C ARG A 59 32.82 -29.03 76.61
N LEU A 60 31.51 -28.79 76.69
CA LEU A 60 30.84 -28.50 77.95
C LEU A 60 30.86 -29.79 78.78
N PHE A 61 31.53 -29.78 79.94
CA PHE A 61 31.54 -30.94 80.83
C PHE A 61 30.16 -31.09 81.45
N GLN A 62 29.51 -32.22 81.17
CA GLN A 62 28.29 -32.62 81.85
C GLN A 62 28.68 -33.37 83.12
N ASN A 63 28.35 -32.81 84.28
CA ASN A 63 28.51 -33.54 85.54
C ASN A 63 27.61 -34.77 85.51
N LYS A 64 28.16 -35.96 85.82
CA LYS A 64 27.46 -37.25 85.71
C LYS A 64 26.27 -37.41 86.67
N GLU A 65 26.08 -36.48 87.61
CA GLU A 65 25.07 -36.59 88.67
C GLU A 65 23.80 -35.76 88.38
N ASP A 66 23.90 -34.69 87.60
CA ASP A 66 22.76 -33.73 87.44
C ASP A 66 22.49 -33.28 86.01
N GLY A 67 23.27 -33.71 85.01
CA GLY A 67 23.01 -33.39 83.59
C GLY A 67 23.11 -31.90 83.23
N LYS A 68 23.37 -31.00 84.19
CA LYS A 68 23.42 -29.55 84.04
C LYS A 68 24.72 -29.13 83.34
N LEU A 69 24.56 -28.36 82.26
CA LEU A 69 25.66 -27.74 81.51
C LEU A 69 26.26 -26.63 82.39
N ILE A 70 27.54 -26.76 82.75
CA ILE A 70 28.25 -25.73 83.52
C ILE A 70 29.36 -25.16 82.64
N GLU A 71 29.16 -23.93 82.18
CA GLU A 71 30.25 -23.06 81.76
C GLU A 71 30.82 -22.41 83.03
N LYS A 72 32.14 -22.41 83.16
CA LYS A 72 32.82 -22.09 84.42
C LYS A 72 32.78 -20.57 84.68
N GLY A 73 31.74 -20.11 85.39
CA GLY A 73 31.71 -18.89 86.21
C GLY A 73 31.65 -17.55 85.47
N GLY A 74 30.44 -17.00 85.32
CA GLY A 74 30.20 -15.57 85.08
C GLY A 74 29.43 -14.96 86.26
N SER A 75 29.85 -13.80 86.76
CA SER A 75 29.15 -13.05 87.83
C SER A 75 27.86 -12.42 87.32
N ASP A 76 26.79 -12.33 88.13
CA ASP A 76 25.48 -11.71 87.81
C ASP A 76 25.59 -10.29 87.19
N GLU A 77 26.64 -9.52 87.51
CA GLU A 77 26.92 -8.20 86.87
C GLU A 77 27.26 -8.29 85.38
N ASN A 78 27.84 -9.40 84.92
CA ASN A 78 28.15 -9.60 83.52
C ASN A 78 26.89 -9.94 82.74
N GLU A 79 25.94 -10.65 83.35
CA GLU A 79 24.67 -11.01 82.73
C GLU A 79 23.82 -9.76 82.45
N ALA A 80 23.68 -8.86 83.42
CA ALA A 80 22.97 -7.59 83.23
C ALA A 80 23.62 -6.67 82.16
N LYS A 81 24.96 -6.66 82.06
CA LYS A 81 25.69 -5.93 81.00
C LYS A 81 25.47 -6.57 79.64
N ILE A 82 25.47 -7.90 79.55
CA ILE A 82 25.19 -8.64 78.32
C ILE A 82 23.75 -8.38 77.87
N GLU A 83 22.78 -8.38 78.77
CA GLU A 83 21.38 -8.03 78.48
C GLU A 83 21.24 -6.58 78.00
N GLY A 84 21.95 -5.63 78.63
CA GLY A 84 21.98 -4.23 78.19
C GLY A 84 22.52 -4.07 76.76
N ILE A 85 23.65 -4.72 76.47
CA ILE A 85 24.25 -4.73 75.12
C ILE A 85 23.29 -5.40 74.12
N GLN A 86 22.64 -6.50 74.51
CA GLN A 86 21.69 -7.19 73.65
C GLN A 86 20.48 -6.31 73.32
N LEU A 87 19.97 -5.54 74.28
CA LEU A 87 18.88 -4.59 74.07
C LEU A 87 19.29 -3.47 73.10
N GLU A 88 20.49 -2.92 73.26
CA GLU A 88 21.04 -1.90 72.36
C GLU A 88 21.24 -2.44 70.95
N CYS A 89 21.79 -3.65 70.82
CA CYS A 89 21.92 -4.34 69.54
C CYS A 89 20.55 -4.57 68.89
N MET A 90 19.54 -4.99 69.67
CA MET A 90 18.19 -5.19 69.18
C MET A 90 17.56 -3.87 68.70
N HIS A 91 17.75 -2.79 69.44
CA HIS A 91 17.25 -1.46 69.06
C HIS A 91 17.92 -0.95 67.78
N LEU A 92 19.24 -1.07 67.67
CA LEU A 92 19.99 -0.70 66.47
C LEU A 92 19.53 -1.52 65.25
N LEU A 93 19.40 -2.85 65.41
CA LEU A 93 18.93 -3.73 64.35
C LEU A 93 17.50 -3.38 63.92
N THR A 94 16.60 -3.14 64.87
CA THR A 94 15.21 -2.77 64.59
C THR A 94 15.14 -1.42 63.86
N SER A 95 15.88 -0.42 64.33
CA SER A 95 15.99 0.88 63.67
C SER A 95 16.51 0.75 62.25
N GLN A 96 17.54 -0.08 62.05
CA GLN A 96 18.12 -0.32 60.73
C GLN A 96 17.15 -1.04 59.80
N LEU A 97 16.48 -2.11 60.26
CA LEU A 97 15.47 -2.83 59.47
C LEU A 97 14.29 -1.93 59.11
N GLU A 98 13.85 -1.05 60.01
CA GLU A 98 12.76 -0.13 59.72
C GLU A 98 13.16 0.96 58.72
N SER A 99 14.41 1.46 58.79
CA SER A 99 14.94 2.38 57.79
C SER A 99 15.03 1.73 56.40
N GLN A 100 15.49 0.47 56.33
CA GLN A 100 15.57 -0.28 55.08
C GLN A 100 14.18 -0.57 54.52
N ARG A 101 13.23 -0.97 55.37
CA ARG A 101 11.84 -1.19 54.97
C ARG A 101 11.25 0.07 54.32
N LYS A 102 11.35 1.22 54.97
CA LYS A 102 10.85 2.50 54.44
C LYS A 102 11.51 2.87 53.11
N TYR A 103 12.83 2.71 53.00
CA TYR A 103 13.57 2.97 51.77
C TYR A 103 13.07 2.11 50.60
N TRP A 104 12.88 0.81 50.82
CA TRP A 104 12.43 -0.10 49.77
C TRP A 104 10.94 0.07 49.45
N GLU A 105 10.09 0.34 50.45
CA GLU A 105 8.67 0.70 50.22
C GLU A 105 8.59 1.94 49.32
N GLU A 106 9.38 2.99 49.62
CA GLU A 106 9.40 4.21 48.80
C GLU A 106 9.95 3.96 47.38
N MET A 107 11.02 3.17 47.24
CA MET A 107 11.55 2.79 45.92
C MET A 107 10.53 2.02 45.09
N VAL A 108 9.76 1.11 45.71
CA VAL A 108 8.69 0.36 45.04
C VAL A 108 7.56 1.30 44.65
N ASP A 109 7.11 2.18 45.53
CA ASP A 109 6.06 3.16 45.24
C ASP A 109 6.46 4.09 44.09
N GLN A 110 7.71 4.58 44.08
CA GLN A 110 8.25 5.40 43.00
C GLN A 110 8.29 4.62 41.66
N ALA A 111 8.74 3.37 41.68
CA ALA A 111 8.78 2.53 40.48
C ALA A 111 7.36 2.25 39.94
N GLN A 112 6.41 1.98 40.83
CA GLN A 112 5.00 1.79 40.48
C GLN A 112 4.37 3.06 39.90
N ALA A 113 4.60 4.21 40.53
CA ALA A 113 4.11 5.50 40.04
C ALA A 113 4.70 5.85 38.66
N GLN A 114 6.00 5.60 38.44
CA GLN A 114 6.62 5.77 37.14
C GLN A 114 6.06 4.80 36.10
N GLY A 115 5.81 3.54 36.48
CA GLY A 115 5.18 2.54 35.62
C GLY A 115 3.76 2.94 35.21
N ALA A 116 2.94 3.39 36.17
CA ALA A 116 1.58 3.86 35.94
C ALA A 116 1.56 5.06 35.00
N LYS A 117 2.43 6.05 35.22
CA LYS A 117 2.54 7.23 34.34
C LYS A 117 2.92 6.87 32.91
N LYS A 118 3.95 6.03 32.73
CA LYS A 118 4.36 5.56 31.40
C LYS A 118 3.24 4.78 30.71
N TYR A 119 2.50 3.97 31.45
CA TYR A 119 1.35 3.24 30.92
C TYR A 119 0.24 4.20 30.46
N GLU A 120 -0.08 5.21 31.25
CA GLU A 120 -1.06 6.24 30.90
C GLU A 120 -0.64 7.04 29.65
N ASP A 121 0.63 7.45 29.58
CA ASP A 121 1.19 8.17 28.41
C ASP A 121 1.06 7.31 27.14
N VAL A 122 1.45 6.03 27.20
CA VAL A 122 1.35 5.09 26.06
C VAL A 122 -0.12 4.84 25.67
N CYS A 123 -1.02 4.69 26.63
CA CYS A 123 -2.45 4.56 26.35
C CYS A 123 -3.00 5.80 25.63
N SER A 124 -2.63 7.00 26.07
CA SER A 124 -3.05 8.24 25.41
C SER A 124 -2.51 8.35 23.98
N GLU A 125 -1.23 8.03 23.76
CA GLU A 125 -0.63 7.99 22.42
C GLU A 125 -1.32 6.97 21.51
N LEU A 126 -1.66 5.79 22.06
CA LEU A 126 -2.36 4.74 21.32
C LEU A 126 -3.77 5.18 20.92
N GLU A 127 -4.54 5.79 21.83
CA GLU A 127 -5.87 6.32 21.55
C GLU A 127 -5.82 7.41 20.46
N GLN A 128 -4.84 8.32 20.54
CA GLN A 128 -4.62 9.34 19.52
C GLN A 128 -4.29 8.70 18.16
N ALA A 129 -3.36 7.74 18.11
CA ALA A 129 -3.01 7.03 16.89
C ALA A 129 -4.20 6.27 16.28
N MET A 130 -5.00 5.60 17.12
CA MET A 130 -6.22 4.92 16.69
C MET A 130 -7.24 5.90 16.09
N SER A 131 -7.44 7.06 16.72
CA SER A 131 -8.34 8.09 16.21
C SER A 131 -7.89 8.63 14.84
N GLN A 132 -6.58 8.86 14.67
CA GLN A 132 -6.00 9.31 13.41
C GLN A 132 -6.13 8.24 12.31
N LEU A 133 -5.89 6.96 12.64
CA LEU A 133 -6.09 5.85 11.73
C LEU A 133 -7.55 5.74 11.28
N GLN A 134 -8.51 5.96 12.18
CA GLN A 134 -9.92 5.94 11.83
C GLN A 134 -10.30 7.08 10.87
N VAL A 135 -9.80 8.30 11.12
CA VAL A 135 -10.05 9.46 10.25
C VAL A 135 -9.42 9.26 8.87
N THR A 136 -8.17 8.79 8.82
CA THR A 136 -7.46 8.55 7.56
C THR A 136 -8.10 7.42 6.76
N ASN A 137 -8.52 6.32 7.40
CA ASN A 137 -9.24 5.24 6.71
C ASN A 137 -10.55 5.73 6.08
N LYS A 138 -11.38 6.50 6.82
CA LYS A 138 -12.58 7.13 6.25
C LYS A 138 -12.23 7.99 5.04
N LYS A 139 -11.13 8.76 5.11
CA LYS A 139 -10.73 9.60 3.99
C LYS A 139 -10.29 8.80 2.77
N VAL A 140 -9.61 7.68 2.98
CA VAL A 140 -9.21 6.75 1.92
C VAL A 140 -10.44 6.12 1.25
N GLU A 141 -11.45 5.73 2.03
CA GLU A 141 -12.72 5.21 1.48
C GLU A 141 -13.46 6.25 0.64
N GLU A 142 -13.60 7.47 1.15
CA GLU A 142 -14.21 8.59 0.42
C GLU A 142 -13.51 8.85 -0.91
N LEU A 143 -12.18 9.06 -0.88
CA LEU A 143 -11.38 9.30 -2.09
C LEU A 143 -11.39 8.10 -3.04
N GLY A 144 -11.45 6.87 -2.49
CA GLY A 144 -11.60 5.65 -3.27
C GLY A 144 -12.90 5.63 -4.07
N SER A 145 -14.01 5.99 -3.43
CA SER A 145 -15.33 6.07 -4.06
C SER A 145 -15.40 7.19 -5.11
N GLU A 146 -14.85 8.37 -4.81
CA GLU A 146 -14.81 9.50 -5.73
C GLU A 146 -13.97 9.15 -6.97
N ARG A 147 -12.80 8.54 -6.78
CA ARG A 147 -11.93 8.07 -7.87
C ARG A 147 -12.65 7.08 -8.78
N GLN A 148 -13.40 6.11 -8.22
CA GLN A 148 -14.18 5.16 -9.03
C GLN A 148 -15.25 5.88 -9.86
N SER A 149 -15.96 6.84 -9.26
CA SER A 149 -17.00 7.62 -9.95
C SER A 149 -16.41 8.44 -11.11
N LEU A 150 -15.28 9.12 -10.87
CA LEU A 150 -14.58 9.91 -11.88
C LEU A 150 -13.99 9.03 -12.98
N SER A 151 -13.43 7.88 -12.63
CA SER A 151 -12.94 6.89 -13.60
C SER A 151 -14.06 6.40 -14.52
N HIS A 152 -15.23 6.09 -13.97
CA HIS A 152 -16.38 5.65 -14.78
C HIS A 152 -16.87 6.77 -15.71
N ARG A 153 -16.96 8.01 -15.20
CA ARG A 153 -17.35 9.18 -16.00
C ARG A 153 -16.34 9.48 -17.11
N ASN A 154 -15.05 9.36 -16.83
CA ASN A 154 -13.99 9.57 -17.81
C ASN A 154 -14.06 8.52 -18.94
N LEU A 155 -14.28 7.26 -18.60
CA LEU A 155 -14.49 6.18 -19.58
C LEU A 155 -15.71 6.45 -20.46
N GLN A 156 -16.84 6.87 -19.88
CA GLN A 156 -18.04 7.23 -20.63
C GLN A 156 -17.79 8.40 -21.60
N LEU A 157 -17.08 9.45 -21.15
CA LEU A 157 -16.73 10.59 -21.98
C LEU A 157 -15.77 10.21 -23.11
N SER A 158 -14.78 9.36 -22.84
CA SER A 158 -13.85 8.84 -23.85
C SER A 158 -14.59 8.04 -24.94
N ASN A 159 -15.54 7.19 -24.54
CA ASN A 159 -16.37 6.43 -25.47
C ASN A 159 -17.26 7.33 -26.33
N LYS A 160 -17.88 8.36 -25.73
CA LYS A 160 -18.66 9.36 -26.49
C LYS A 160 -17.79 10.15 -27.45
N PHE A 161 -16.62 10.58 -27.00
CA PHE A 161 -15.68 11.34 -27.82
C PHE A 161 -15.22 10.52 -29.04
N THR A 162 -14.82 9.28 -28.84
CA THR A 162 -14.44 8.37 -29.94
C THR A 162 -15.59 8.10 -30.89
N GLN A 163 -16.83 7.95 -30.39
CA GLN A 163 -18.01 7.82 -31.24
C GLN A 163 -18.24 9.08 -32.09
N THR A 164 -18.25 10.26 -31.47
CA THR A 164 -18.44 11.53 -32.20
C THR A 164 -17.36 11.81 -33.23
N LEU A 165 -16.12 11.36 -32.97
CA LEU A 165 -15.03 11.45 -33.95
C LEU A 165 -15.29 10.55 -35.16
N ARG A 166 -15.79 9.33 -34.96
CA ARG A 166 -16.19 8.44 -36.07
C ARG A 166 -17.34 9.04 -36.86
N ASP A 167 -18.37 9.52 -36.18
CA ASP A 167 -19.54 10.11 -36.83
C ASP A 167 -19.14 11.34 -37.65
N LEU A 168 -18.28 12.21 -37.11
CA LEU A 168 -17.74 13.36 -37.84
C LEU A 168 -16.93 12.94 -39.08
N SER A 169 -16.15 11.86 -38.99
CA SER A 169 -15.40 11.32 -40.13
C SER A 169 -16.36 10.82 -41.22
N ASN A 170 -17.37 10.05 -40.83
CA ASN A 170 -18.39 9.52 -41.73
C ASN A 170 -19.16 10.65 -42.43
N GLU A 171 -19.60 11.67 -41.69
CA GLU A 171 -20.30 12.83 -42.24
C GLU A 171 -19.41 13.62 -43.22
N ARG A 172 -18.12 13.77 -42.92
CA ARG A 172 -17.16 14.40 -43.85
C ARG A 172 -17.00 13.61 -45.15
N GLU A 173 -16.92 12.29 -45.07
CA GLU A 173 -16.85 11.42 -46.25
C GLU A 173 -18.15 11.42 -47.06
N LEU A 174 -19.29 11.36 -46.38
CA LEU A 174 -20.61 11.47 -46.99
C LEU A 174 -20.74 12.80 -47.74
N ASN A 175 -20.44 13.92 -47.08
CA ASN A 175 -20.51 15.25 -47.67
C ASN A 175 -19.60 15.35 -48.92
N LYS A 176 -18.38 14.83 -48.83
CA LYS A 176 -17.45 14.77 -49.98
C LYS A 176 -18.01 13.96 -51.15
N SER A 177 -18.67 12.83 -50.90
CA SER A 177 -19.28 12.02 -51.95
C SER A 177 -20.53 12.68 -52.54
N LEU A 178 -21.36 13.34 -51.72
CA LEU A 178 -22.54 14.09 -52.16
C LEU A 178 -22.15 15.28 -53.05
N ILE A 179 -21.10 16.02 -52.71
CA ILE A 179 -20.60 17.12 -53.56
C ILE A 179 -20.19 16.59 -54.94
N LYS A 180 -19.39 15.50 -54.99
CA LYS A 180 -18.99 14.87 -56.25
C LYS A 180 -20.19 14.39 -57.07
N ASN A 181 -21.18 13.80 -56.42
CA ASN A 181 -22.40 13.33 -57.05
C ASN A 181 -23.21 14.52 -57.61
N GLN A 182 -23.34 15.60 -56.83
CA GLN A 182 -23.99 16.84 -57.26
C GLN A 182 -23.29 17.46 -58.47
N GLU A 183 -21.95 17.50 -58.50
CA GLU A 183 -21.17 17.98 -59.65
C GLU A 183 -21.42 17.12 -60.90
N MET A 184 -21.43 15.80 -60.75
CA MET A 184 -21.72 14.86 -61.84
C MET A 184 -23.12 15.09 -62.42
N TRP A 185 -24.15 15.24 -61.57
CA TRP A 185 -25.50 15.49 -62.04
C TRP A 185 -25.66 16.87 -62.66
N ARG A 186 -25.03 17.91 -62.09
CA ARG A 186 -25.00 19.23 -62.72
C ARG A 186 -24.43 19.15 -64.14
N LYS A 187 -23.35 18.40 -64.35
CA LYS A 187 -22.80 18.18 -65.69
C LYS A 187 -23.77 17.45 -66.62
N LYS A 188 -24.38 16.34 -66.17
CA LYS A 188 -25.37 15.61 -66.96
C LYS A 188 -26.57 16.48 -67.35
N VAL A 189 -27.05 17.34 -66.45
CA VAL A 189 -28.14 18.28 -66.73
C VAL A 189 -27.73 19.23 -67.85
N VAL A 190 -26.53 19.84 -67.76
CA VAL A 190 -26.00 20.72 -68.82
C VAL A 190 -25.85 19.98 -70.15
N ASP A 191 -25.29 18.76 -70.15
CA ASP A 191 -25.10 17.96 -71.36
C ASP A 191 -26.46 17.64 -72.03
N VAL A 192 -27.48 17.29 -71.24
CA VAL A 192 -28.84 17.02 -71.74
C VAL A 192 -29.52 18.29 -72.24
N GLU A 193 -29.37 19.43 -71.54
CA GLU A 193 -29.88 20.73 -71.97
C GLU A 193 -29.26 21.17 -73.31
N GLU A 194 -27.97 20.92 -73.51
CA GLU A 194 -27.27 21.23 -74.77
C GLU A 194 -27.76 20.35 -75.92
N VAL A 195 -27.94 19.04 -75.70
CA VAL A 195 -28.50 18.13 -76.71
C VAL A 195 -29.94 18.52 -77.05
N ALA A 196 -30.78 18.80 -76.03
CA ALA A 196 -32.15 19.24 -76.24
C ALA A 196 -32.21 20.56 -77.02
N SER A 197 -31.31 21.50 -76.74
CA SER A 197 -31.18 22.75 -77.50
C SER A 197 -30.82 22.49 -78.97
N LYS A 198 -29.85 21.62 -79.26
CA LYS A 198 -29.46 21.27 -80.64
C LYS A 198 -30.60 20.61 -81.41
N GLN A 199 -31.26 19.64 -80.79
CA GLN A 199 -32.45 18.99 -81.37
C GLN A 199 -33.58 19.99 -81.61
N GLN A 200 -33.78 20.97 -80.72
CA GLN A 200 -34.78 22.00 -80.91
C GLN A 200 -34.47 22.89 -82.13
N VAL A 201 -33.19 23.26 -82.34
CA VAL A 201 -32.73 24.00 -83.52
C VAL A 201 -32.94 23.19 -84.80
N GLU A 202 -32.55 21.92 -84.78
CA GLU A 202 -32.73 21.02 -85.93
C GLU A 202 -34.23 20.83 -86.27
N ILE A 203 -35.09 20.67 -85.27
CA ILE A 203 -36.55 20.62 -85.46
C ILE A 203 -37.06 21.92 -86.07
N THR A 204 -36.57 23.09 -85.65
CA THR A 204 -36.99 24.37 -86.24
C THR A 204 -36.56 24.50 -87.69
N GLU A 205 -35.33 24.09 -88.02
CA GLU A 205 -34.80 24.14 -89.38
C GLU A 205 -35.54 23.15 -90.30
N LEU A 206 -35.77 21.91 -89.84
CA LEU A 206 -36.60 20.93 -90.57
C LEU A 206 -38.04 21.43 -90.77
N LYS A 207 -38.62 22.12 -89.78
CA LYS A 207 -39.95 22.76 -89.92
C LYS A 207 -39.93 23.92 -90.91
N GLU A 208 -38.84 24.67 -91.03
CA GLU A 208 -38.67 25.72 -92.04
C GLU A 208 -38.54 25.12 -93.43
N GLN A 209 -37.68 24.12 -93.61
CA GLN A 209 -37.55 23.38 -94.88
C GLN A 209 -38.89 22.76 -95.32
N LEU A 210 -39.65 22.18 -94.38
CA LEU A 210 -40.96 21.61 -94.70
C LEU A 210 -41.98 22.68 -95.09
N ARG A 211 -41.93 23.87 -94.47
CA ARG A 211 -42.72 25.04 -94.89
C ARG A 211 -42.33 25.50 -96.29
N ASP A 212 -41.05 25.58 -96.61
CA ASP A 212 -40.55 25.99 -97.92
C ASP A 212 -40.95 25.00 -99.02
N VAL A 213 -40.83 23.70 -98.75
CA VAL A 213 -41.27 22.63 -99.67
C VAL A 213 -42.79 22.67 -99.85
N MET A 214 -43.56 22.82 -98.78
CA MET A 214 -45.01 23.00 -98.88
C MET A 214 -45.37 24.22 -99.72
N PHE A 215 -44.72 25.37 -99.48
CA PHE A 215 -44.90 26.58 -100.27
C PHE A 215 -44.56 26.38 -101.74
N TYR A 216 -43.45 25.70 -102.06
CA TYR A 216 -43.10 25.35 -103.43
C TYR A 216 -44.15 24.45 -104.08
N ILE A 217 -44.66 23.44 -103.37
CA ILE A 217 -45.71 22.56 -103.88
C ILE A 217 -46.99 23.35 -104.14
N GLU A 218 -47.44 24.16 -103.18
CA GLU A 218 -48.62 25.01 -103.30
C GLU A 218 -48.48 26.01 -104.45
N ALA A 219 -47.34 26.70 -104.57
CA ALA A 219 -47.04 27.59 -105.69
C ALA A 219 -47.02 26.83 -107.03
N SER A 220 -46.40 25.65 -107.09
CA SER A 220 -46.39 24.81 -108.31
C SER A 220 -47.78 24.31 -108.70
N GLN A 221 -48.65 24.05 -107.72
CA GLN A 221 -50.04 23.66 -107.96
C GLN A 221 -50.91 24.86 -108.36
N ALA A 222 -50.65 26.06 -107.82
CA ALA A 222 -51.31 27.29 -108.23
C ALA A 222 -50.95 27.67 -109.69
N ILE A 223 -49.66 27.61 -110.06
CA ILE A 223 -49.18 27.84 -111.44
C ILE A 223 -49.76 26.82 -112.44
N LYS A 224 -50.08 25.59 -111.98
CA LYS A 224 -50.76 24.56 -112.80
C LYS A 224 -52.27 24.74 -112.89
N LYS A 225 -52.89 25.52 -112.00
CA LYS A 225 -54.35 25.81 -111.99
C LYS A 225 -54.71 27.08 -112.75
N GLU A 226 -53.76 27.99 -112.98
CA GLU A 226 -53.96 29.17 -113.81
C GLU A 226 -53.71 28.87 -115.30
N ASP A 227 -54.63 29.32 -116.15
CA ASP A 227 -54.74 28.95 -117.57
C ASP A 227 -53.94 29.90 -118.49
N GLY A 228 -53.18 29.28 -119.39
CA GLY A 228 -52.83 29.75 -120.74
C GLY A 228 -51.93 30.96 -120.98
N GLN A 229 -52.04 32.06 -120.22
CA GLN A 229 -51.35 33.33 -120.59
C GLN A 229 -50.34 33.87 -119.57
N VAL A 230 -50.38 33.43 -118.31
CA VAL A 230 -49.43 33.87 -117.26
C VAL A 230 -48.30 32.84 -117.04
N GLN A 231 -48.43 31.65 -117.62
CA GLN A 231 -47.50 30.54 -117.43
C GLN A 231 -46.10 30.76 -118.06
N ASP A 232 -46.04 31.48 -119.18
CA ASP A 232 -44.77 31.73 -119.88
C ASP A 232 -43.99 32.92 -119.28
N ASP A 233 -44.67 33.96 -118.77
CA ASP A 233 -44.01 35.13 -118.16
C ASP A 233 -43.36 34.81 -116.79
N ILE A 234 -43.93 33.86 -116.02
CA ILE A 234 -43.40 33.48 -114.70
C ILE A 234 -42.21 32.52 -114.81
N ARG A 235 -42.09 31.76 -115.90
CA ARG A 235 -41.02 30.78 -116.09
C ARG A 235 -39.62 31.41 -116.21
N ASP A 236 -39.55 32.66 -116.69
CA ASP A 236 -38.31 33.44 -116.84
C ASP A 236 -38.08 34.48 -115.72
N GLY A 237 -38.91 34.47 -114.67
CA GLY A 237 -38.79 35.38 -113.54
C GLY A 237 -37.56 35.11 -112.67
N THR A 238 -36.53 35.96 -112.77
CA THR A 238 -35.36 35.91 -111.87
C THR A 238 -35.75 36.44 -110.49
N VAL A 239 -35.71 35.58 -109.46
CA VAL A 239 -35.95 35.97 -108.06
C VAL A 239 -34.70 36.66 -107.49
N VAL A 240 -34.79 37.96 -107.27
CA VAL A 240 -33.75 38.75 -106.57
C VAL A 240 -34.13 38.86 -105.09
N VAL A 241 -33.36 38.19 -104.23
CA VAL A 241 -33.50 38.30 -102.77
C VAL A 241 -32.73 39.54 -102.29
N GLY A 242 -33.43 40.54 -101.78
CA GLY A 242 -32.82 41.74 -101.19
C GLY A 242 -32.18 41.47 -99.81
N PRO A 243 -31.19 42.26 -99.38
CA PRO A 243 -30.44 41.99 -98.16
C PRO A 243 -31.33 42.13 -96.90
N SER A 244 -31.35 41.08 -96.08
CA SER A 244 -32.03 41.07 -94.78
C SER A 244 -31.32 41.98 -93.78
N THR A 245 -32.03 42.96 -93.24
CA THR A 245 -31.55 43.82 -92.15
C THR A 245 -31.41 43.02 -90.86
N SER A 246 -30.18 42.76 -90.43
CA SER A 246 -29.87 42.20 -89.11
C SER A 246 -30.11 43.25 -88.02
N SER A 247 -31.16 43.09 -87.22
CA SER A 247 -31.40 43.87 -86.01
C SER A 247 -30.52 43.35 -84.86
N ASP A 248 -29.39 44.01 -84.67
CA ASP A 248 -28.46 43.77 -83.58
C ASP A 248 -29.09 44.27 -82.26
N SER A 249 -29.59 43.34 -81.43
CA SER A 249 -30.14 43.65 -80.09
C SER A 249 -29.15 43.26 -79.00
N ASN A 250 -28.29 44.24 -78.70
CA ASN A 250 -27.34 44.29 -77.62
C ASN A 250 -28.04 44.09 -76.24
N ARG A 251 -27.77 42.97 -75.53
CA ARG A 251 -28.19 42.79 -74.12
C ARG A 251 -27.00 42.55 -73.19
N ARG A 252 -26.77 43.57 -72.37
CA ARG A 252 -25.80 43.71 -71.28
C ARG A 252 -25.80 42.55 -70.28
N ARG A 253 -24.59 42.03 -70.01
CA ARG A 253 -24.23 41.28 -68.81
C ARG A 253 -24.49 42.10 -67.53
N LYS A 254 -25.23 41.53 -66.57
CA LYS A 254 -25.25 42.00 -65.18
C LYS A 254 -24.58 40.93 -64.32
N LYS A 255 -23.41 41.27 -63.79
CA LYS A 255 -22.59 40.48 -62.86
C LYS A 255 -23.02 40.89 -61.44
N GLN A 256 -23.50 39.95 -60.63
CA GLN A 256 -23.71 40.19 -59.19
C GLN A 256 -22.63 39.43 -58.40
N ARG A 257 -22.00 40.18 -57.49
CA ARG A 257 -21.15 39.69 -56.40
C ARG A 257 -22.01 39.08 -55.31
#